data_AF-A0A6A5YGI4-F1
#
_entry.id   AF-A0A6A5YGI4-F1
#
_cell.length_a   1.000
_cell.length_b   1.000
_cell.length_c   1.000
_cell.angle_alpha   90.00
_cell.angle_beta   90.00
_cell.angle_gamma   90.00
#
_symmetry.space_group_name_H-M   'P 1'
#
loop_
_entity.id
_entity.type
_entity.pdbx_description
1 polymer ?
#
loop_
_entity_poly.entity_id
_entity_poly.type
_entity_poly.pdbx_seq_one_letter_code
_entity_poly.pdbx_strand_id
1 'polypeptide(L)'
;MPFQRLKHLKLPLEFLVGGTTVNAPDVLPSSLQTLEITFPFISVVHLFENIVRHSDHFKALGDIRLHFDTDRGDSEEVIIGNGDVMDRLSRQGIRVTVLH
;
A
#
# COMPACT_ATOMS: atom_id res chain seq x y z
N MET A 1 20.82 -2.15 -4.91
CA MET A 1 19.92 -1.87 -3.78
C MET A 1 19.82 -3.11 -2.91
N PRO A 2 19.97 -3.02 -1.57
CA PRO A 2 19.66 -4.14 -0.70
C PRO A 2 18.16 -4.48 -0.86
N PHE A 3 17.75 -5.73 -0.59
CA PHE A 3 16.35 -6.22 -0.69
C PHE A 3 15.80 -6.63 -2.07
N GLN A 4 16.64 -6.87 -3.10
CA GLN A 4 16.17 -7.37 -4.42
C GLN A 4 15.37 -8.69 -4.38
N ARG A 5 15.40 -9.44 -3.27
CA ARG A 5 14.66 -10.71 -3.11
C ARG A 5 13.46 -10.59 -2.15
N LEU A 6 13.16 -9.40 -1.66
CA LEU A 6 12.08 -9.21 -0.70
C LEU A 6 10.72 -9.31 -1.42
N LYS A 7 10.03 -10.42 -1.19
CA LYS A 7 8.71 -10.68 -1.79
C LYS A 7 7.55 -10.19 -0.93
N HIS A 8 7.75 -10.13 0.38
CA HIS A 8 6.72 -9.75 1.35
C HIS A 8 7.29 -8.68 2.26
N LEU A 9 6.56 -7.59 2.44
CA LEU A 9 6.93 -6.50 3.32
C LEU A 9 5.73 -6.12 4.16
N LYS A 10 5.88 -6.20 5.48
CA LYS A 10 4.91 -5.69 6.45
C LYS A 10 5.52 -4.51 7.17
N LEU A 11 4.82 -3.38 7.16
CA LEU A 11 5.29 -2.17 7.83
C LEU A 11 4.11 -1.30 8.30
N PRO A 12 4.29 -0.51 9.36
CA PRO A 12 3.35 0.54 9.72
C PRO A 12 3.31 1.61 8.62
N LEU A 13 2.13 2.16 8.34
CA LEU A 13 1.94 3.21 7.34
C LEU A 13 2.85 4.42 7.59
N GLU A 14 3.18 4.72 8.85
CA GLU A 14 4.10 5.78 9.27
C GLU A 14 5.45 5.73 8.56
N PHE A 15 5.92 4.53 8.17
CA PHE A 15 7.16 4.33 7.43
C PHE A 15 7.05 4.62 5.92
N LEU A 16 5.83 4.66 5.38
CA LEU A 16 5.53 5.12 4.02
C LEU A 16 5.12 6.60 4.00
N VAL A 17 4.63 7.12 5.13
CA VAL A 17 4.00 8.45 5.28
C VAL A 17 4.88 9.44 6.04
N GLY A 18 6.19 9.17 6.17
CA GLY A 18 7.19 10.14 6.64
C GLY A 18 7.26 11.37 5.73
N GLY A 19 6.29 12.29 5.86
CA GLY A 19 6.16 13.56 5.16
C GLY A 19 5.67 13.45 3.72
N THR A 20 4.35 13.28 3.51
CA THR A 20 3.54 13.73 2.35
C THR A 20 3.97 13.44 0.90
N THR A 21 5.14 12.83 0.65
CA THR A 21 5.81 12.88 -0.67
C THR A 21 6.77 11.72 -0.94
N VAL A 22 6.75 10.66 -0.12
CA VAL A 22 7.64 9.51 -0.38
C VAL A 22 7.19 8.82 -1.67
N ASN A 23 8.09 8.81 -2.64
CA ASN A 23 7.89 8.10 -3.90
C ASN A 23 8.00 6.60 -3.62
N ALA A 24 6.92 5.83 -3.81
CA ALA A 24 6.87 4.43 -3.41
C ALA A 24 8.04 3.58 -3.97
N PRO A 25 8.51 3.77 -5.23
CA PRO A 25 9.67 3.06 -5.76
C PRO A 25 10.99 3.29 -5.01
N ASP A 26 11.12 4.40 -4.28
CA ASP A 26 12.36 4.74 -3.56
C ASP A 26 12.52 3.89 -2.29
N VAL A 27 11.41 3.39 -1.75
CA VAL A 27 11.35 2.64 -0.48
C VAL A 27 10.88 1.20 -0.65
N LEU A 28 10.09 0.91 -1.69
CA LEU A 28 9.55 -0.42 -1.96
C LEU A 28 10.34 -1.12 -3.08
N PRO A 29 10.82 -2.35 -2.86
CA PRO A 29 11.55 -3.09 -3.89
C PRO A 29 10.63 -3.53 -5.03
N SER A 30 11.14 -3.53 -6.26
CA SER A 30 10.37 -3.93 -7.46
C SER A 30 10.00 -5.42 -7.51
N SER A 31 10.66 -6.25 -6.70
CA SER A 31 10.34 -7.68 -6.56
C SER A 31 9.25 -7.97 -5.53
N LEU A 32 8.68 -6.92 -4.90
CA LEU A 32 7.64 -7.05 -3.91
C LEU A 32 6.37 -7.65 -4.54
N GLN A 33 5.87 -8.72 -3.93
CA GLN A 33 4.67 -9.44 -4.35
C GLN A 33 3.48 -9.16 -3.43
N THR A 34 3.76 -8.96 -2.14
CA THR A 34 2.77 -8.64 -1.12
C THR A 34 3.22 -7.45 -0.29
N LEU A 35 2.38 -6.42 -0.22
CA LEU A 35 2.57 -5.27 0.66
C LEU A 35 1.52 -5.31 1.77
N GLU A 36 1.96 -5.49 3.02
CA GLU A 36 1.10 -5.42 4.18
C GLU A 36 1.32 -4.09 4.93
N ILE A 37 0.24 -3.34 5.14
CA ILE A 37 0.27 -2.02 5.74
C ILE A 37 -0.62 -2.05 6.97
N THR A 38 -0.04 -1.74 8.13
CA THR A 38 -0.81 -1.48 9.36
C THR A 38 -1.05 0.02 9.47
N PHE A 39 -2.30 0.46 9.61
CA PHE A 39 -2.62 1.87 9.78
C PHE A 39 -3.58 2.07 10.95
N PRO A 40 -3.38 3.14 11.74
CA PRO A 40 -4.34 3.49 12.76
C PRO A 40 -5.45 4.42 12.21
N PHE A 41 -5.19 5.41 11.34
CA PHE A 41 -6.22 6.43 11.00
C PHE A 41 -6.08 7.17 9.63
N ILE A 42 -5.34 6.68 8.63
CA ILE A 42 -4.99 7.49 7.44
C ILE A 42 -5.49 6.90 6.12
N SER A 43 -5.95 7.79 5.24
CA SER A 43 -6.24 7.54 3.82
C SER A 43 -5.02 7.06 3.04
N VAL A 44 -5.10 5.88 2.44
CA VAL A 44 -4.03 5.24 1.64
C VAL A 44 -4.08 5.58 0.15
N VAL A 45 -4.94 6.52 -0.25
CA VAL A 45 -5.20 6.87 -1.66
C VAL A 45 -3.94 7.29 -2.39
N HIS A 46 -3.14 8.19 -1.80
CA HIS A 46 -1.92 8.68 -2.43
C HIS A 46 -0.87 7.59 -2.64
N LEU A 47 -0.81 6.60 -1.74
CA LEU A 47 0.06 5.44 -1.93
C LEU A 47 -0.40 4.62 -3.13
N PHE A 48 -1.71 4.38 -3.25
CA PHE A 48 -2.27 3.64 -4.38
C PHE A 48 -2.08 4.37 -5.70
N GLU A 49 -2.30 5.69 -5.74
CA GLU A 49 -2.00 6.52 -6.90
C GLU A 49 -0.53 6.44 -7.30
N ASN A 50 0.38 6.41 -6.32
CA ASN A 50 1.80 6.28 -6.56
C ASN A 50 2.16 4.90 -7.14
N ILE A 51 1.65 3.81 -6.55
CA ILE A 51 1.82 2.45 -7.09
C ILE A 51 1.30 2.37 -8.53
N VAL A 52 0.10 2.90 -8.79
CA VAL A 52 -0.52 2.91 -10.12
C VAL A 52 0.32 3.70 -11.13
N ARG A 53 0.87 4.85 -10.73
CA ARG A 53 1.74 5.69 -11.57
C ARG A 53 3.05 4.98 -11.94
N HIS A 54 3.55 4.12 -11.05
CA HIS A 54 4.81 3.40 -11.19
C HIS A 54 4.61 1.90 -11.48
N SER A 55 3.58 1.55 -12.26
CA SER A 55 3.20 0.16 -12.56
C SER A 55 4.34 -0.73 -13.07
N ASP A 56 5.26 -0.19 -13.88
CA ASP A 56 6.42 -0.95 -14.36
C ASP A 56 7.35 -1.42 -13.24
N HIS A 57 7.50 -0.61 -12.19
CA HIS A 57 8.29 -0.96 -11.00
C HIS A 57 7.57 -1.99 -10.14
N PHE A 58 6.25 -1.92 -10.06
CA PHE A 58 5.41 -2.79 -9.23
C PHE A 58 4.78 -3.97 -9.99
N LYS A 59 5.33 -4.39 -11.14
CA LYS A 59 4.81 -5.52 -11.93
C LYS A 59 4.70 -6.84 -11.16
N ALA A 60 5.52 -7.04 -10.13
CA ALA A 60 5.49 -8.24 -9.30
C ALA A 60 4.44 -8.17 -8.20
N LEU A 61 3.92 -6.98 -7.87
CA LEU A 61 2.98 -6.76 -6.79
C LEU A 61 1.62 -7.31 -7.20
N GLY A 62 1.10 -8.27 -6.44
CA GLY A 62 -0.21 -8.88 -6.69
C GLY A 62 -1.19 -8.71 -5.55
N ASP A 63 -0.72 -8.40 -4.34
CA ASP A 63 -1.57 -8.34 -3.14
C ASP A 63 -1.14 -7.18 -2.23
N ILE A 64 -2.10 -6.35 -1.85
CA ILE A 64 -1.97 -5.30 -0.84
C ILE A 64 -2.91 -5.65 0.29
N ARG A 65 -2.38 -5.83 1.50
CA ARG A 65 -3.15 -6.15 2.69
C ARG A 65 -3.13 -4.98 3.65
N LEU A 66 -4.33 -4.58 4.05
CA LEU A 66 -4.59 -3.45 4.90
C LEU A 66 -5.02 -3.97 6.27
N HIS A 67 -4.16 -3.82 7.28
CA HIS A 67 -4.46 -4.19 8.67
C HIS A 67 -4.95 -2.96 9.43
N PHE A 68 -6.18 -3.02 9.93
CA PHE A 68 -6.75 -1.99 10.79
C PHE A 68 -6.38 -2.27 12.25
N ASP A 69 -5.74 -1.30 12.92
CA ASP A 69 -5.42 -1.42 14.35
C ASP A 69 -6.60 -0.89 15.17
N THR A 70 -7.56 -1.78 15.48
CA THR A 70 -8.81 -1.47 16.22
C THR A 70 -8.58 -1.01 17.67
N ASP A 71 -7.41 -1.27 18.24
CA ASP A 71 -7.15 -1.06 19.67
C ASP A 71 -7.02 0.42 20.05
N ARG A 72 -7.04 1.35 19.08
CA ARG A 72 -6.92 2.79 19.32
C ARG A 72 -8.24 3.57 19.44
N GLY A 73 -9.38 2.90 19.48
CA GLY A 73 -10.62 3.44 20.08
C GLY A 73 -11.35 4.60 19.38
N ASP A 74 -10.78 5.23 18.35
CA ASP A 74 -11.43 6.32 17.64
C ASP A 74 -11.58 6.06 16.13
N SER A 75 -12.84 5.95 15.70
CA SER A 75 -13.39 6.11 14.35
C SER A 75 -13.03 5.06 13.27
N GLU A 76 -13.98 4.17 13.02
CA GLU A 76 -14.02 3.17 11.92
C GLU A 76 -14.22 3.79 10.51
N GLU A 77 -13.54 4.88 10.16
CA GLU A 77 -13.55 5.37 8.78
C GLU A 77 -12.26 4.97 8.06
N VAL A 78 -12.24 3.72 7.59
CA VAL A 78 -11.25 3.27 6.61
C VAL A 78 -11.60 3.92 5.26
N ILE A 79 -10.98 5.07 4.98
CA ILE A 79 -11.13 5.74 3.69
C ILE A 79 -10.25 5.03 2.65
N ILE A 80 -10.78 3.95 2.07
CA ILE A 80 -10.25 3.38 0.82
C ILE A 80 -10.75 4.31 -0.30
N GLY A 81 -10.03 5.38 -0.54
CA GLY A 81 -10.54 6.42 -1.41
C GLY A 81 -10.52 6.06 -2.90
N ASN A 82 -11.37 6.79 -3.60
CA ASN A 82 -11.56 6.89 -5.04
C ASN A 82 -11.65 5.54 -5.79
N GLY A 83 -12.89 5.15 -6.12
CA GLY A 83 -13.17 3.94 -6.91
C GLY A 83 -12.34 3.83 -8.19
N ASP A 84 -11.97 4.95 -8.82
CA ASP A 84 -11.09 4.96 -10.00
C ASP A 84 -9.69 4.38 -9.71
N VAL A 85 -9.12 4.69 -8.55
CA VAL A 85 -7.78 4.19 -8.16
C VAL A 85 -7.83 2.69 -7.88
N MET A 86 -8.90 2.23 -7.24
CA MET A 86 -9.13 0.80 -6.98
C MET A 86 -9.33 0.00 -8.27
N ASP A 87 -10.09 0.54 -9.22
CA ASP A 87 -10.27 -0.07 -10.55
C ASP A 87 -8.94 -0.15 -11.31
N ARG A 88 -8.12 0.90 -11.22
CA ARG A 88 -6.80 0.92 -11.88
C ARG A 88 -5.83 -0.09 -11.26
N LEU A 89 -5.81 -0.24 -9.95
CA LEU A 89 -5.06 -1.31 -9.27
C LEU A 89 -5.54 -2.70 -9.71
N SER A 90 -6.86 -2.91 -9.76
CA SER A 90 -7.44 -4.17 -10.20
C SER A 90 -7.05 -4.51 -11.65
N ARG A 91 -7.06 -3.53 -12.56
CA ARG A 91 -6.58 -3.71 -13.96
C ARG A 91 -5.10 -4.05 -14.06
N GLN A 92 -4.30 -3.67 -13.06
CA GLN A 92 -2.88 -4.04 -12.96
C GLN A 92 -2.67 -5.43 -12.34
N GLY A 93 -3.74 -6.13 -11.95
CA GLY A 93 -3.67 -7.43 -11.29
C GLY A 93 -3.37 -7.35 -9.80
N ILE A 94 -3.44 -6.15 -9.20
CA ILE A 94 -3.21 -5.94 -7.77
C ILE A 94 -4.55 -6.08 -7.04
N ARG A 95 -4.62 -7.05 -6.13
CA ARG A 95 -5.75 -7.22 -5.21
C ARG A 95 -5.50 -6.39 -3.96
N VAL A 96 -6.52 -5.67 -3.49
CA VAL A 96 -6.49 -4.99 -2.18
C VAL A 96 -7.42 -5.74 -1.23
N THR A 97 -6.90 -6.15 -0.07
CA THR A 97 -7.64 -6.89 0.95
C THR A 97 -7.57 -6.12 2.26
N VAL A 98 -8.72 -5.84 2.87
CA VAL A 98 -8.80 -5.30 4.23
C VAL A 98 -8.93 -6.47 5.20
N LEU A 99 -8.08 -6.48 6.21
CA LEU A 99 -8.03 -7.48 7.27
C LEU A 99 -8.52 -6.85 8.58
N HIS A 100 -9.45 -7.56 9.22
CA HIS A 100 -9.97 -7.28 10.56
C HIS A 100 -9.20 -8.07 11.62
#